data_AF-A0A251V5X5-F1
#
_entry.id   AF-A0A251V5X5-F1
#
_cell.length_a   1.000
_cell.length_b   1.000
_cell.length_c   1.000
_cell.angle_alpha   90.00
_cell.angle_beta   90.00
_cell.angle_gamma   90.00
#
_symmetry.space_group_name_H-M   'P 1'
#
loop_
_entity.id
_entity.type
_entity.pdbx_description
1 polymer ?
#
loop_
_entity_poly.entity_id
_entity_poly.type
_entity_poly.pdbx_seq_one_letter_code
_entity_poly.pdbx_strand_id
1 'polypeptide(L)'
;MDRRIRLWMMICFCQLMISAAVTDSNDLAVLNTLKSRWQNLPPDWKGLDPCGSNWEGIKCTNSRVTTLELSFNKGIKAVLPPSIQNLKSLTTLVLVGCSFMGPIPDSLGSLNQLVFL
;
A
#
# COMPACT_ATOMS: atom_id res chain seq x y z
N MET A 1 -31.38 32.32 9.67
CA MET A 1 -30.87 30.93 9.62
C MET A 1 -29.81 30.77 10.70
N ASP A 2 -30.05 29.87 11.66
CA ASP A 2 -29.24 29.72 12.89
C ASP A 2 -27.77 29.38 12.56
N ARG A 3 -26.84 30.01 13.29
CA ARG A 3 -25.39 29.79 13.19
C ARG A 3 -25.03 28.31 13.41
N ARG A 4 -25.75 27.63 14.29
CA ARG A 4 -25.58 26.19 14.55
C ARG A 4 -25.95 25.38 13.31
N ILE A 5 -27.08 25.68 12.67
CA ILE A 5 -27.53 24.99 11.44
C ILE A 5 -26.53 25.22 10.30
N ARG A 6 -25.97 26.43 10.16
CA ARG A 6 -24.90 26.71 9.17
C ARG A 6 -23.61 25.91 9.45
N LEU A 7 -23.21 25.77 10.71
CA LEU A 7 -22.07 24.94 11.11
C LEU A 7 -22.31 23.46 10.80
N TRP A 8 -23.50 22.93 11.11
CA TRP A 8 -23.87 21.56 10.78
C TRP A 8 -23.91 21.30 9.27
N MET A 9 -24.38 22.25 8.47
CA MET A 9 -24.32 22.15 7.00
C MET A 9 -22.88 22.14 6.49
N MET A 10 -21.98 22.97 7.04
CA MET A 10 -20.56 22.96 6.64
C MET A 10 -19.85 21.67 7.04
N ILE A 11 -20.14 21.12 8.22
CA ILE A 11 -19.59 19.83 8.66
C ILE A 11 -20.09 18.68 7.78
N CYS A 12 -21.39 18.65 7.48
CA CYS A 12 -21.98 17.66 6.59
C CYS A 12 -21.38 17.76 5.17
N PHE A 13 -21.18 18.98 4.66
CA PHE A 13 -20.54 19.22 3.37
C PHE A 13 -19.04 18.85 3.36
N CYS A 14 -18.31 19.05 4.45
CA CYS A 14 -16.95 18.54 4.61
C CYS A 14 -16.88 17.00 4.59
N GLN A 15 -17.87 16.31 5.16
CA GLN A 15 -17.95 14.85 5.13
C GLN A 15 -18.28 14.31 3.72
N LEU A 16 -18.97 15.09 2.90
CA LEU A 16 -19.26 14.77 1.49
C LEU A 16 -18.01 14.87 0.58
N MET A 17 -16.93 15.51 1.05
CA MET A 17 -15.66 15.64 0.34
C MET A 17 -14.63 14.56 0.70
N ILE A 18 -14.99 13.57 1.53
CA ILE A 18 -14.13 12.41 1.76
C ILE A 18 -14.13 11.60 0.46
N SER A 19 -13.09 11.76 -0.36
CA SER A 19 -12.86 10.86 -1.48
C SER A 19 -12.71 9.45 -0.92
N ALA A 20 -13.51 8.50 -1.41
CA ALA A 20 -13.30 7.09 -1.10
C ALA A 20 -11.84 6.73 -1.45
N ALA A 21 -11.17 5.98 -0.58
CA ALA A 21 -9.82 5.50 -0.86
C ALA A 21 -9.86 4.64 -2.14
N VAL A 22 -8.93 4.90 -3.06
CA VAL A 22 -8.80 4.17 -4.32
C VAL A 22 -8.29 2.76 -4.08
N THR A 23 -7.45 2.54 -3.07
CA THR A 23 -6.85 1.23 -2.77
C THR A 23 -7.87 0.24 -2.20
N ASP A 24 -7.87 -1.00 -2.70
CA ASP A 24 -8.64 -2.11 -2.15
C ASP A 24 -8.27 -2.37 -0.68
N SER A 25 -9.27 -2.65 0.14
CA SER A 25 -9.09 -2.78 1.59
C SER A 25 -8.19 -3.95 2.00
N ASN A 26 -8.14 -5.03 1.22
CA ASN A 26 -7.26 -6.17 1.49
C ASN A 26 -5.81 -5.80 1.18
N ASP A 27 -5.58 -5.17 0.03
CA ASP A 27 -4.23 -4.75 -0.36
C ASP A 27 -3.72 -3.66 0.60
N LEU A 28 -4.58 -2.74 1.03
CA LEU A 28 -4.29 -1.75 2.07
C LEU A 28 -3.86 -2.41 3.39
N ALA A 29 -4.54 -3.46 3.83
CA ALA A 29 -4.16 -4.18 5.05
C ALA A 29 -2.77 -4.82 4.94
N VAL A 30 -2.42 -5.36 3.76
CA VAL A 30 -1.07 -5.88 3.50
C VAL A 30 -0.04 -4.76 3.52
N LEU A 31 -0.26 -3.66 2.80
CA LEU A 31 0.67 -2.53 2.74
C LEU A 31 0.87 -1.88 4.12
N ASN A 32 -0.17 -1.78 4.94
CA ASN A 32 -0.04 -1.35 6.34
C ASN A 32 0.80 -2.33 7.18
N THR A 33 0.66 -3.63 6.93
CA THR A 33 1.52 -4.63 7.56
C THR A 33 2.98 -4.45 7.15
N LEU A 34 3.26 -4.22 5.85
CA LEU A 34 4.62 -3.93 5.36
C LEU A 34 5.18 -2.67 6.03
N LYS A 35 4.39 -1.59 6.00
CA LYS A 35 4.73 -0.31 6.63
C LYS A 35 5.05 -0.42 8.11
N SER A 36 4.36 -1.30 8.84
CA SER A 36 4.62 -1.51 10.28
C SER A 36 5.91 -2.29 10.56
N ARG A 37 6.38 -3.11 9.61
CA ARG A 37 7.52 -4.02 9.82
C ARG A 37 8.82 -3.51 9.19
N TRP A 38 8.72 -2.69 8.16
CA TRP A 38 9.86 -2.22 7.38
C TRP A 38 10.37 -0.90 7.94
N GLN A 39 11.69 -0.75 7.97
CA GLN A 39 12.36 0.46 8.43
C GLN A 39 12.82 1.30 7.24
N ASN A 40 12.92 2.63 7.40
CA ASN A 40 13.37 3.57 6.35
C ASN A 40 12.61 3.43 5.02
N LEU A 41 11.28 3.43 5.11
CA LEU A 41 10.38 3.44 3.98
C LEU A 41 10.54 4.70 3.11
N PRO A 42 10.09 4.66 1.84
CA PRO A 42 10.00 5.85 1.01
C PRO A 42 9.26 7.00 1.73
N PRO A 43 9.72 8.26 1.64
CA PRO A 43 9.18 9.38 2.41
C PRO A 43 7.70 9.69 2.17
N ASP A 44 7.15 9.26 1.05
CA ASP A 44 5.78 9.46 0.56
C ASP A 44 4.79 8.37 1.00
N TRP A 45 5.26 7.30 1.65
CA TRP A 45 4.44 6.25 2.29
C TRP A 45 3.76 6.73 3.59
N LYS A 46 3.14 7.92 3.56
CA LYS A 46 2.50 8.57 4.72
C LYS A 46 0.98 8.60 4.65
N GLY A 47 0.40 8.54 3.44
CA GLY A 47 -1.05 8.61 3.22
C GLY A 47 -1.85 7.39 3.69
N LEU A 48 -3.18 7.45 3.55
CA LEU A 48 -4.09 6.33 3.82
C LEU A 48 -4.46 5.55 2.55
N ASP A 49 -4.10 6.07 1.38
CA ASP A 49 -4.49 5.53 0.09
C ASP A 49 -3.27 5.35 -0.83
N PRO A 50 -2.57 4.21 -0.73
CA PRO A 50 -1.36 3.94 -1.52
C PRO A 50 -1.53 4.10 -3.03
N CYS A 51 -2.64 3.61 -3.60
CA CYS A 51 -2.98 3.74 -5.01
C CYS A 51 -3.36 5.18 -5.38
N GLY A 52 -4.20 5.85 -4.59
CA GLY A 52 -4.65 7.21 -4.90
C GLY A 52 -3.59 8.28 -4.65
N SER A 53 -2.67 8.02 -3.73
CA SER A 53 -1.55 8.93 -3.40
C SER A 53 -0.27 8.62 -4.20
N ASN A 54 -0.31 7.64 -5.11
CA ASN A 54 0.83 7.19 -5.92
C ASN A 54 2.10 6.94 -5.09
N TRP A 55 2.00 6.09 -4.07
CA TRP A 55 3.17 5.71 -3.28
C TRP A 55 4.31 5.21 -4.17
N GLU A 56 5.52 5.64 -3.88
CA GLU A 56 6.72 5.23 -4.59
C GLU A 56 6.80 3.70 -4.62
N GLY A 57 7.02 3.18 -5.83
CA GLY A 57 7.10 1.75 -6.07
C GLY A 57 5.78 1.00 -6.11
N ILE A 58 4.64 1.64 -5.82
CA ILE A 58 3.31 1.02 -5.90
C ILE A 58 2.63 1.42 -7.20
N LYS A 59 2.21 0.44 -7.99
CA LYS A 59 1.26 0.65 -9.10
C LYS A 59 0.01 -0.17 -8.86
N CYS A 60 -1.12 0.42 -9.21
CA CYS A 60 -2.42 -0.22 -9.06
C CYS A 60 -3.21 -0.24 -10.37
N THR A 61 -4.01 -1.30 -10.53
CA THR A 61 -4.99 -1.43 -11.61
C THR A 61 -6.32 -1.81 -10.97
N ASN A 62 -7.40 -1.08 -11.28
CA ASN A 62 -8.73 -1.31 -10.71
C ASN A 62 -8.71 -1.45 -9.17
N SER A 63 -8.08 -0.48 -8.48
CA SER A 63 -7.92 -0.48 -7.01
C SER A 63 -6.99 -1.54 -6.42
N ARG A 64 -6.46 -2.46 -7.22
CA ARG A 64 -5.59 -3.55 -6.77
C ARG A 64 -4.13 -3.28 -7.04
N VAL A 65 -3.25 -3.62 -6.11
CA VAL A 65 -1.79 -3.50 -6.27
C VAL A 65 -1.31 -4.55 -7.28
N THR A 66 -0.70 -4.08 -8.37
CA THR A 66 -0.13 -4.92 -9.42
C THR A 66 1.39 -4.90 -9.41
N THR A 67 2.00 -3.82 -8.91
CA THR A 67 3.45 -3.69 -8.83
C THR A 67 3.87 -3.21 -7.46
N LEU A 68 4.89 -3.85 -6.90
CA LEU A 68 5.67 -3.41 -5.75
C LEU A 68 7.15 -3.43 -6.14
N GLU A 69 7.69 -2.28 -6.49
CA GLU A 69 9.06 -2.11 -6.97
C GLU A 69 9.80 -1.05 -6.15
N LEU A 70 10.72 -1.48 -5.31
CA LEU A 70 11.49 -0.60 -4.43
C LEU A 70 12.99 -0.78 -4.64
N SER A 71 13.38 -1.19 -5.85
CA SER A 71 14.77 -1.45 -6.25
C SER A 71 15.73 -0.37 -5.72
N PHE A 72 16.86 -0.80 -5.17
CA PHE A 72 17.95 0.04 -4.66
C PHE A 72 17.62 0.92 -3.46
N ASN A 73 16.50 0.69 -2.77
CA ASN A 73 16.21 1.30 -1.48
C ASN A 73 17.02 0.64 -0.34
N LYS A 74 18.33 0.92 -0.28
CA LYS A 74 19.27 0.31 0.69
C LYS A 74 18.87 0.51 2.16
N GLY A 75 18.14 1.59 2.45
CA GLY A 75 17.63 1.88 3.78
C GLY A 75 16.57 0.89 4.25
N ILE A 76 15.82 0.26 3.32
CA ILE A 76 14.75 -0.67 3.66
C ILE A 76 15.35 -1.94 4.24
N LYS A 77 15.23 -2.06 5.56
CA LYS A 77 15.57 -3.25 6.34
C LYS A 77 14.28 -3.95 6.71
N ALA A 78 14.12 -5.18 6.25
CA ALA A 78 12.83 -5.85 6.28
C ALA A 78 12.93 -7.37 6.20
N VAL A 79 11.83 -8.03 6.59
CA VAL A 79 11.51 -9.42 6.24
C VAL A 79 10.23 -9.36 5.42
N LEU A 80 10.11 -10.20 4.39
CA LEU A 80 8.88 -10.29 3.62
C LEU A 80 7.85 -11.11 4.44
N PRO A 81 6.71 -10.52 4.86
CA PRO A 81 5.75 -11.24 5.67
C PRO A 81 4.90 -12.19 4.83
N PRO A 82 4.36 -13.28 5.41
CA PRO A 82 3.47 -14.21 4.71
C PRO A 82 2.21 -13.55 4.14
N SER A 83 1.77 -12.42 4.72
CA SER A 83 0.61 -11.66 4.23
C SER A 83 0.79 -11.12 2.81
N ILE A 84 2.00 -11.14 2.25
CA ILE A 84 2.25 -10.78 0.84
C ILE A 84 1.38 -11.58 -0.12
N GLN A 85 1.02 -12.83 0.23
CA GLN A 85 0.14 -13.69 -0.56
C GLN A 85 -1.26 -13.12 -0.81
N ASN A 86 -1.67 -12.10 -0.04
CA ASN A 86 -3.00 -11.49 -0.16
C ASN A 86 -3.04 -10.41 -1.25
N LEU A 87 -1.89 -9.98 -1.79
CA LEU A 87 -1.83 -9.13 -2.98
C LEU A 87 -2.16 -9.95 -4.24
N LYS A 88 -3.41 -10.41 -4.36
CA LYS A 88 -3.83 -11.40 -5.38
C LYS A 88 -3.68 -10.93 -6.83
N SER A 89 -3.52 -9.64 -7.05
CA SER A 89 -3.32 -9.04 -8.38
C SER A 89 -1.87 -8.65 -8.64
N LEU A 90 -0.94 -8.95 -7.73
CA LEU A 90 0.48 -8.62 -7.89
C LEU A 90 1.08 -9.39 -9.06
N THR A 91 1.60 -8.68 -10.05
CA THR A 91 2.27 -9.23 -11.23
C THR A 91 3.77 -9.00 -11.19
N THR A 92 4.22 -8.00 -10.44
CA THR A 92 5.63 -7.60 -10.37
C THR A 92 6.02 -7.28 -8.94
N LEU A 93 7.03 -7.99 -8.42
CA LEU A 93 7.66 -7.73 -7.14
C LEU A 93 9.16 -7.53 -7.37
N VAL A 94 9.71 -6.35 -7.09
CA VAL A 94 11.14 -6.10 -7.28
C VAL A 94 11.72 -5.40 -6.06
N LEU A 95 12.63 -6.10 -5.37
CA LEU A 95 13.25 -5.63 -4.13
C LEU A 95 14.79 -5.70 -4.20
N VAL A 96 15.34 -5.78 -5.41
CA VAL A 96 16.79 -5.88 -5.63
C VAL A 96 17.52 -4.70 -5.01
N GLY A 97 18.66 -4.93 -4.36
CA GLY A 97 19.45 -3.86 -3.76
C GLY A 97 18.87 -3.24 -2.49
N CYS A 98 17.78 -3.78 -1.94
CA CYS A 98 17.30 -3.51 -0.58
C CYS A 98 17.98 -4.41 0.45
N SER A 99 17.81 -4.10 1.74
CA SER A 99 18.40 -4.86 2.85
C SER A 99 17.40 -5.87 3.45
N PHE A 100 16.78 -6.71 2.61
CA PHE A 100 15.89 -7.78 3.08
C PHE A 100 16.68 -8.91 3.73
N MET A 101 16.15 -9.45 4.82
CA MET A 101 16.74 -10.53 5.60
C MET A 101 15.70 -11.63 5.88
N GLY A 102 16.17 -12.79 6.32
CA GLY A 102 15.31 -13.93 6.63
C GLY A 102 14.93 -14.75 5.39
N PRO A 103 14.09 -15.79 5.57
CA PRO A 103 13.70 -16.67 4.48
C PRO A 103 12.71 -15.98 3.53
N ILE A 104 12.74 -16.42 2.27
CA ILE A 104 11.68 -16.15 1.30
C ILE A 104 10.45 -16.95 1.77
N PRO A 105 9.30 -16.32 2.08
CA PRO A 105 8.15 -17.03 2.61
C PRO A 105 7.45 -17.84 1.52
N ASP A 106 7.16 -19.13 1.79
CA ASP A 106 6.48 -20.06 0.85
C ASP A 106 5.15 -19.50 0.30
N SER A 107 4.52 -18.61 1.08
CA SER A 107 3.34 -17.82 0.71
C SER A 107 3.47 -17.08 -0.64
N LEU A 108 4.69 -16.75 -1.08
CA LEU A 108 4.95 -16.18 -2.41
C LEU A 108 4.44 -17.10 -3.53
N GLY A 109 4.54 -18.42 -3.36
CA GLY A 109 4.01 -19.40 -4.31
C GLY A 109 2.49 -19.36 -4.48
N SER A 110 1.76 -18.65 -3.59
CA SER A 110 0.31 -18.44 -3.71
C SER A 110 -0.08 -17.21 -4.55
N LEU A 111 0.90 -16.47 -5.07
CA LEU A 111 0.69 -15.33 -5.97
C LEU A 111 0.60 -15.80 -7.42
N ASN A 112 -0.55 -16.35 -7.80
CA ASN A 112 -0.76 -16.96 -9.12
C ASN A 112 -0.67 -15.99 -10.31
N GLN A 113 -0.67 -14.68 -10.05
CA GLN A 113 -0.54 -13.64 -11.09
C GLN A 113 0.89 -13.08 -11.18
N LEU A 114 1.81 -13.50 -10.29
CA LEU A 114 3.18 -12.99 -10.26
C LEU A 114 3.95 -13.51 -11.47
N VAL A 115 4.46 -12.59 -12.28
CA VAL A 115 5.22 -12.89 -13.50
C VAL A 115 6.69 -12.49 -13.36
N PHE A 116 6.96 -11.45 -12.57
CA PHE A 116 8.31 -10.92 -12.36
C PHE A 116 8.62 -10.81 -10.86
N LEU A 117 9.77 -11.35 -10.45
CA LEU A 117 10.25 -11.42 -9.06
C LEU A 117 11.75 -11.06 -8.98
#